data_AF-A0A2E0R0V6-F1
#
_entry.id   AF-A0A2E0R0V6-F1
#
_cell.length_a   1.000
_cell.length_b   1.000
_cell.length_c   1.000
_cell.angle_alpha   90.00
_cell.angle_beta   90.00
_cell.angle_gamma   90.00
#
_symmetry.space_group_name_H-M   'P 1'
#
loop_
_entity.id
_entity.type
_entity.pdbx_description
1 polymer ?
#
loop_
_entity_poly.entity_id
_entity_poly.type
_entity_poly.pdbx_seq_one_letter_code
_entity_poly.pdbx_strand_id
1 'polypeptide(L)'
;MRTLFPILLIASIPWALFAAEEAIDPERAANTVILDKTAVQNLNVKTVFVSEEQFESTVFAIGRIEEIPANHSVLSSRIAGRVFEVNAFVGDTVKQDEVIVRLESRQPGNPATLPRSST
;
A
#
# COMPACT_ATOMS: atom_id res chain seq x y z
N MET A 1 -58.99 -13.36 78.83
CA MET A 1 -58.11 -14.22 79.68
C MET A 1 -56.96 -14.64 78.77
N ARG A 2 -55.77 -14.01 78.67
CA ARG A 2 -54.74 -13.50 79.60
C ARG A 2 -54.08 -14.55 80.50
N THR A 3 -53.00 -15.15 79.99
CA THR A 3 -51.84 -15.73 80.72
C THR A 3 -50.64 -15.69 79.76
N LEU A 4 -49.75 -14.70 79.83
CA LEU A 4 -48.53 -14.63 80.65
C LEU A 4 -47.36 -15.50 80.10
N PHE A 5 -46.36 -14.80 79.56
CA PHE A 5 -44.99 -15.22 79.19
C PHE A 5 -44.26 -15.92 80.34
N PRO A 6 -43.23 -16.75 80.05
CA PRO A 6 -41.87 -16.24 80.27
C PRO A 6 -40.78 -16.68 79.25
N ILE A 7 -39.88 -15.71 79.07
CA ILE A 7 -38.47 -15.64 78.63
C ILE A 7 -37.64 -16.94 78.78
N LEU A 8 -36.95 -17.38 77.70
CA LEU A 8 -35.48 -17.61 77.67
C LEU A 8 -34.96 -17.89 76.22
N LEU A 9 -34.17 -16.94 75.70
CA LEU A 9 -32.86 -17.16 75.02
C LEU A 9 -32.77 -18.12 73.82
N ILE A 10 -32.88 -17.58 72.60
CA ILE A 10 -32.06 -17.99 71.44
C ILE A 10 -31.63 -16.72 70.69
N ALA A 11 -30.40 -16.29 70.97
CA ALA A 11 -29.66 -15.33 70.17
C ALA A 11 -28.96 -16.09 69.04
N SER A 12 -29.47 -15.97 67.81
CA SER A 12 -28.72 -16.29 66.58
C SER A 12 -29.53 -15.87 65.34
N ILE A 13 -29.51 -14.58 65.02
CA ILE A 13 -29.98 -14.01 63.75
C ILE A 13 -28.74 -13.33 63.14
N PRO A 14 -28.48 -13.55 61.84
CA PRO A 14 -27.34 -14.29 61.34
C PRO A 14 -26.12 -13.40 61.15
N TRP A 15 -24.95 -13.99 61.44
CA TRP A 15 -23.67 -13.43 61.05
C TRP A 15 -23.63 -13.27 59.52
N ALA A 16 -23.44 -12.03 59.09
CA ALA A 16 -22.73 -11.68 57.87
C ALA A 16 -23.19 -12.39 56.59
N LEU A 17 -24.42 -12.12 56.18
CA LEU A 17 -24.73 -11.96 54.75
C LEU A 17 -24.28 -10.56 54.30
N PHE A 18 -23.01 -10.20 54.54
CA PHE A 18 -22.38 -9.08 53.86
C PHE A 18 -21.83 -9.64 52.56
N ALA A 19 -22.66 -9.60 51.52
CA ALA A 19 -22.19 -9.71 50.16
C ALA A 19 -21.08 -8.67 49.98
N ALA A 20 -19.90 -9.13 49.55
CA ALA A 20 -18.82 -8.25 49.14
C ALA A 20 -19.32 -7.46 47.92
N GLU A 21 -19.74 -6.22 48.15
CA GLU A 21 -19.87 -5.22 47.09
C GLU A 21 -18.43 -4.91 46.65
N GLU A 22 -18.02 -5.53 45.55
CA GLU A 22 -16.72 -5.28 44.93
C GLU A 22 -16.63 -3.78 44.68
N ALA A 23 -15.79 -3.09 45.46
CA ALA A 23 -15.70 -1.64 45.42
C ALA A 23 -15.28 -1.22 44.00
N ILE A 24 -16.18 -0.55 43.30
CA ILE A 24 -15.91 -0.01 41.97
C ILE A 24 -14.76 0.99 42.12
N ASP A 25 -13.70 0.81 41.32
CA ASP A 25 -12.57 1.73 41.27
C ASP A 25 -13.09 3.18 41.11
N PRO A 26 -12.77 4.09 42.05
CA PRO A 26 -13.30 5.46 42.04
C PRO A 26 -12.93 6.23 40.77
N GLU A 27 -11.80 5.91 40.13
CA GLU A 27 -11.40 6.54 38.87
C GLU A 27 -12.28 6.05 37.71
N ARG A 28 -12.62 4.76 37.70
CA ARG A 28 -13.54 4.19 36.71
C ARG A 28 -14.97 4.68 36.91
N ALA A 29 -15.41 4.84 38.16
CA ALA A 29 -16.73 5.36 38.49
C ALA A 29 -16.91 6.81 38.02
N ALA A 30 -15.88 7.65 38.15
CA ALA A 30 -15.90 9.03 37.67
C ALA A 30 -16.05 9.13 36.13
N ASN A 31 -15.58 8.10 35.39
CA ASN A 31 -15.57 8.07 33.93
C ASN A 31 -16.63 7.15 33.31
N THR A 32 -17.47 6.47 34.10
CA THR A 32 -18.49 5.53 33.61
C THR A 32 -19.88 6.12 33.78
N VAL A 33 -20.62 6.22 32.67
CA VAL A 33 -22.04 6.59 32.70
C VAL A 33 -22.89 5.32 32.81
N ILE A 34 -23.64 5.20 33.90
CA ILE A 34 -24.54 4.06 34.12
C ILE A 34 -25.88 4.38 33.43
N LEU A 35 -26.31 3.48 32.55
CA LEU A 35 -27.58 3.59 31.83
C LEU A 35 -28.56 2.54 32.35
N ASP A 36 -29.83 2.93 32.47
CA ASP A 36 -30.92 2.01 32.77
C ASP A 36 -31.43 1.34 31.49
N LYS A 37 -32.18 0.23 31.65
CA LYS A 37 -32.69 -0.54 30.51
C LYS A 37 -33.61 0.30 29.61
N THR A 38 -34.32 1.27 30.19
CA THR A 38 -35.20 2.18 29.46
C THR A 38 -34.40 3.19 28.63
N ALA A 39 -33.33 3.78 29.19
CA ALA A 39 -32.44 4.66 28.43
C ALA A 39 -31.75 3.92 27.30
N VAL A 40 -31.27 2.69 27.51
CA VAL A 40 -30.64 1.88 26.45
C VAL A 40 -31.60 1.67 25.28
N GLN A 41 -32.87 1.37 25.56
CA GLN A 41 -33.88 1.13 24.54
C GLN A 41 -34.30 2.42 23.82
N ASN A 42 -34.49 3.53 24.55
CA ASN A 42 -34.85 4.83 23.98
C ASN A 42 -33.72 5.44 23.15
N LEU A 43 -32.47 5.21 23.56
CA LEU A 43 -31.27 5.68 22.86
C LEU A 43 -30.84 4.76 21.71
N ASN A 44 -31.49 3.60 21.55
CA ASN A 44 -31.24 2.62 20.51
C ASN A 44 -29.75 2.26 20.40
N VAL A 45 -29.13 1.96 21.55
CA VAL A 45 -27.70 1.66 21.62
C VAL A 45 -27.42 0.35 20.89
N LYS A 46 -26.51 0.38 19.92
CA LYS A 46 -26.06 -0.79 19.17
C LYS A 46 -24.64 -1.17 19.59
N THR A 47 -24.45 -2.43 19.92
CA THR A 47 -23.14 -2.99 20.25
C THR A 47 -22.72 -3.97 19.18
N VAL A 48 -21.46 -3.89 18.76
CA VAL A 48 -20.83 -4.84 17.84
C VAL A 48 -19.56 -5.34 18.51
N PHE A 49 -19.27 -6.63 18.39
CA PHE A 49 -18.01 -7.19 18.88
C PHE A 49 -16.86 -6.72 17.99
N VAL A 50 -15.73 -6.35 18.61
CA VAL A 50 -14.53 -5.96 17.88
C VAL A 50 -13.81 -7.22 17.41
N SER A 51 -13.58 -7.33 16.11
CA SER A 51 -12.68 -8.30 15.47
C SER A 51 -11.43 -7.58 14.94
N GLU A 52 -10.28 -8.24 15.00
CA GLU A 52 -9.10 -7.80 14.26
C GLU A 52 -9.29 -8.18 12.78
N GLU A 53 -9.28 -7.19 11.90
CA GLU A 53 -9.43 -7.36 10.45
C GLU A 53 -8.33 -6.61 9.71
N GLN A 54 -7.95 -7.09 8.52
CA GLN A 54 -7.05 -6.38 7.64
C GLN A 54 -7.83 -5.36 6.83
N PHE A 55 -7.46 -4.09 6.96
CA PHE A 55 -8.04 -3.01 6.18
C PHE A 55 -7.38 -2.94 4.81
N GLU A 56 -8.14 -3.25 3.76
CA GLU A 56 -7.69 -3.03 2.38
C GLU A 56 -8.00 -1.59 1.98
N SER A 57 -6.96 -0.83 1.63
CA SER A 57 -7.11 0.53 1.08
C SER A 57 -6.89 0.51 -0.43
N THR A 58 -7.94 0.80 -1.20
CA THR A 58 -7.83 0.93 -2.65
C THR A 58 -7.31 2.32 -3.01
N VAL A 59 -6.12 2.39 -3.62
CA VAL A 59 -5.56 3.64 -4.15
C VAL A 59 -5.70 3.64 -5.67
N PHE A 60 -6.36 4.68 -6.21
CA PHE A 60 -6.42 4.91 -7.65
C PHE A 60 -5.19 5.68 -8.11
N ALA A 61 -4.44 5.10 -9.05
CA ALA A 61 -3.31 5.75 -9.69
C ALA A 61 -3.61 5.97 -11.19
N ILE A 62 -3.35 7.19 -11.67
CA ILE A 62 -3.40 7.52 -13.10
C ILE A 62 -1.96 7.46 -13.63
N GLY A 63 -1.73 6.62 -14.63
CA GLY A 63 -0.43 6.50 -15.30
C GLY A 63 -0.46 7.08 -16.72
N ARG A 64 0.72 7.25 -17.32
CA ARG A 64 0.91 7.57 -18.73
C ARG A 64 1.56 6.37 -19.42
N ILE A 65 1.19 6.13 -20.68
CA ILE A 65 1.91 5.19 -21.55
C ILE A 65 3.15 5.91 -22.07
N GLU A 66 4.32 5.37 -21.75
CA GLU A 66 5.62 5.88 -22.18
C GLU A 66 6.42 4.74 -22.84
N GLU A 67 7.43 5.11 -23.61
CA GLU A 67 8.38 4.15 -24.16
C GLU A 67 9.14 3.45 -23.03
N ILE A 68 9.43 2.15 -23.21
CA ILE A 68 10.28 1.41 -22.28
C ILE A 68 11.72 1.93 -22.43
N PRO A 69 12.33 2.57 -21.41
CA PRO A 69 13.64 3.21 -21.57
C PRO A 69 14.77 2.27 -22.02
N ALA A 70 14.64 0.97 -21.73
CA ALA A 70 15.58 -0.05 -22.15
C ALA A 70 15.58 -0.32 -23.67
N ASN A 71 14.52 0.05 -24.38
CA ASN A 71 14.36 -0.16 -25.83
C ASN A 71 14.67 1.10 -26.65
N HIS A 72 15.12 2.17 -26.00
CA HIS A 72 15.47 3.42 -26.66
C HIS A 72 16.94 3.38 -27.14
N SER A 73 17.17 3.67 -28.43
CA SER A 73 18.51 3.68 -29.03
C SER A 73 18.70 4.90 -29.92
N VAL A 74 19.85 5.56 -29.76
CA VAL A 74 20.27 6.68 -30.61
C VAL A 74 21.42 6.21 -31.48
N LEU A 75 21.19 6.13 -32.78
CA LEU A 75 22.18 5.72 -33.77
C LEU A 75 22.93 6.96 -34.29
N SER A 76 24.27 6.88 -34.26
CA SER A 76 25.14 7.90 -34.81
C SER A 76 26.19 7.26 -35.73
N SER A 77 26.56 7.97 -36.79
CA SER A 77 27.66 7.53 -37.65
C SER A 77 28.99 7.68 -36.91
N ARG A 78 29.79 6.60 -36.90
CA ARG A 78 31.15 6.63 -36.35
C ARG A 78 32.17 7.29 -37.28
N ILE A 79 31.81 7.55 -38.54
CA ILE A 79 32.68 8.15 -39.54
C ILE A 79 32.04 9.42 -40.13
N ALA A 80 32.88 10.41 -40.42
CA ALA A 80 32.45 11.57 -41.17
C ALA A 80 32.15 11.16 -42.62
N GLY A 81 30.96 11.51 -43.08
CA GLY A 81 30.48 11.06 -44.38
C GLY A 81 29.40 11.96 -44.95
N ARG A 82 29.00 11.67 -46.19
CA ARG A 82 27.81 12.27 -46.81
C ARG A 82 26.70 11.22 -46.85
N VAL A 83 25.51 11.59 -46.40
CA VAL A 83 24.32 10.74 -46.54
C VAL A 83 23.96 10.67 -48.02
N PHE A 84 23.79 9.46 -48.54
CA PHE A 84 23.36 9.26 -49.93
C PHE A 84 22.00 8.57 -50.03
N GLU A 85 21.57 7.84 -49.00
CA GLU A 85 20.28 7.15 -48.96
C GLU A 85 19.73 7.11 -47.52
N VAL A 86 18.43 7.37 -47.38
CA VAL A 86 17.68 7.33 -46.12
C VAL A 86 16.44 6.48 -46.35
N ASN A 87 16.28 5.43 -45.55
CA ASN A 87 15.26 4.39 -45.74
C ASN A 87 14.15 4.41 -44.68
N ALA A 88 14.29 5.20 -43.62
CA ALA A 88 13.33 5.28 -42.53
C ALA A 88 13.05 6.74 -42.15
N PHE A 89 11.78 7.04 -41.86
CA PHE A 89 11.30 8.35 -41.45
C PHE A 89 10.66 8.30 -40.06
N VAL A 90 10.40 9.49 -39.50
CA VAL A 90 9.77 9.61 -38.18
C VAL A 90 8.36 9.02 -38.23
N GLY A 91 8.10 8.03 -37.37
CA GLY A 91 6.83 7.31 -37.29
C GLY A 91 6.86 5.90 -37.91
N ASP A 92 7.91 5.57 -38.66
CA ASP A 92 8.06 4.23 -39.23
C ASP A 92 8.48 3.21 -38.15
N THR A 93 8.02 1.96 -38.33
CA THR A 93 8.46 0.84 -37.50
C THR A 93 9.59 0.10 -38.19
N VAL A 94 10.74 0.02 -37.52
CA VAL A 94 11.94 -0.66 -38.04
C VAL A 94 12.27 -1.91 -37.21
N LYS A 95 12.95 -2.88 -37.83
CA LYS A 95 13.41 -4.09 -37.17
C LYS A 95 14.90 -4.02 -36.84
N GLN A 96 15.34 -4.90 -35.95
CA GLN A 96 16.77 -5.10 -35.71
C GLN A 96 17.47 -5.47 -37.03
N ASP A 97 18.68 -4.93 -37.23
CA ASP A 97 19.53 -5.11 -38.42
C ASP A 97 18.98 -4.49 -39.73
N GLU A 98 17.90 -3.71 -39.65
CA GLU A 98 17.39 -2.96 -40.80
C GLU A 98 18.28 -1.77 -41.15
N VAL A 99 18.57 -1.60 -42.44
CA VAL A 99 19.42 -0.51 -42.92
C VAL A 99 18.62 0.78 -43.03
N ILE A 100 18.74 1.67 -42.04
CA ILE A 100 18.01 2.94 -41.99
C ILE A 100 18.65 4.07 -42.80
N VAL A 101 19.97 4.10 -42.92
CA VAL A 101 20.73 5.15 -43.59
C VAL A 101 21.98 4.56 -44.20
N ARG A 102 22.34 5.00 -45.41
CA ARG A 102 23.63 4.70 -46.02
C ARG A 102 24.41 5.98 -46.26
N LEU A 103 25.70 5.91 -45.94
CA LEU A 103 26.61 7.04 -45.94
C LEU A 103 27.91 6.71 -46.68
N GLU A 104 28.43 7.69 -47.40
CA GLU A 104 29.73 7.63 -48.07
C GLU A 104 30.81 8.16 -47.13
N SER A 105 31.85 7.36 -46.88
CA SER A 105 32.99 7.79 -46.07
C SER A 105 33.76 8.92 -46.76
N ARG A 106 34.09 9.97 -46.01
CA ARG A 106 35.00 11.03 -46.46
C ARG A 106 36.42 10.85 -45.94
N GLN A 107 36.71 9.70 -45.31
CA GLN A 107 38.04 9.39 -44.85
C GLN A 107 38.92 9.02 -46.05
N PRO A 108 40.07 9.70 -46.27
CA PRO A 108 41.02 9.29 -47.29
C PRO A 108 41.50 7.87 -47.03
N GLY A 109 41.38 6.99 -48.01
CA GLY A 109 42.02 5.69 -47.96
C GLY A 109 43.54 5.85 -48.12
N ASN A 110 44.33 4.97 -47.51
CA ASN A 110 45.74 4.82 -47.80
C ASN A 110 45.93 3.57 -48.69
N PRO A 111 45.75 3.68 -50.02
CA PRO A 111 46.00 2.55 -50.90
C PRO A 111 47.51 2.26 -50.92
N ALA A 112 47.88 0.98 -50.73
CA ALA A 112 49.26 0.57 -50.94
C ALA A 112 49.64 0.80 -52.41
N THR A 113 50.70 1.57 -52.66
CA THR A 113 51.27 1.71 -53.99
C THR A 113 52.08 0.46 -54.31
N LEU A 114 51.71 -0.28 -55.37
CA LEU A 114 52.50 -1.42 -55.84
C LEU A 114 53.84 -0.91 -56.40
N PRO A 115 54.99 -1.56 -56.08
CA PRO A 115 56.26 -1.19 -56.68
C PRO A 115 56.22 -1.51 -58.18
N ARG A 116 56.50 -0.50 -59.01
CA ARG A 116 56.68 -0.68 -60.45
C ARG A 116 57.93 -1.55 -60.65
N SER A 117 57.76 -2.79 -61.13
CA SER A 117 58.90 -3.60 -61.56
C SER A 117 59.57 -2.90 -62.75
N SER A 118 60.73 -2.29 -62.51
CA SER A 118 61.60 -1.76 -63.57
C SER A 118 62.29 -2.92 -64.28
N THR A 119 62.05 -3.04 -65.59
CA THR A 119 62.90 -3.78 -66.53
C THR A 119 64.28 -3.14 -66.63
#